data_AF-A0A4Q0T2M7-F1
#
_entry.id   AF-A0A4Q0T2M7-F1
#
_cell.length_a   1.000
_cell.length_b   1.000
_cell.length_c   1.000
_cell.angle_alpha   90.00
_cell.angle_beta   90.00
_cell.angle_gamma   90.00
#
_symmetry.space_group_name_H-M   'P 1'
#
loop_
_entity.id
_entity.type
_entity.pdbx_description
1 polymer ?
#
loop_
_entity_poly.entity_id
_entity_poly.type
_entity_poly.pdbx_seq_one_letter_code
_entity_poly.pdbx_strand_id
1 'polypeptide(L)'
;MSTVDTEMSGEEFAQPQPDSLFERCAWFYALCREYLFRDHTDEIAGSLFPSAEPAPGTHVVELGCGPGFYSCRLATEFPQVQTTGIDLSEPLLLRAKLRAAKRRLVNADFRVGDACALPASIGNVDAIVVSRLFLIVPGREAVLSEIHRVLRPGGRCFIAEPTSGFRTRIPLSCMWLLSKLTSSPGASYREPLQAYVMPRPEFSSLIHSQPWESVDLQYDGWYQYAVCQKSPNAGSETADRVREHSVA
;
A
#
# COMPACT_ATOMS: atom_id res chain seq x y z
N MET A 1 -9.19 -59.85 -25.68
CA MET A 1 -8.51 -58.67 -26.29
C MET A 1 -9.36 -57.47 -25.97
N SER A 2 -9.03 -56.78 -24.87
CA SER A 2 -9.68 -55.54 -24.43
C SER A 2 -8.62 -54.45 -24.54
N THR A 3 -8.86 -53.48 -25.40
CA THR A 3 -8.05 -52.28 -25.57
C THR A 3 -8.45 -51.30 -24.48
N VAL A 4 -7.51 -50.97 -23.60
CA VAL A 4 -7.63 -49.87 -22.66
C VAL A 4 -7.12 -48.64 -23.39
N ASP A 5 -8.04 -47.76 -23.78
CA ASP A 5 -7.72 -46.42 -24.26
C ASP A 5 -7.33 -45.57 -23.05
N THR A 6 -6.02 -45.33 -22.90
CA THR A 6 -5.50 -44.37 -21.93
C THR A 6 -5.57 -42.98 -22.57
N GLU A 7 -6.65 -42.24 -22.29
CA GLU A 7 -6.72 -40.81 -22.54
C GLU A 7 -5.68 -40.10 -21.66
N MET A 8 -4.63 -39.58 -22.29
CA MET A 8 -3.68 -38.66 -21.68
C MET A 8 -4.38 -37.32 -21.46
N SER A 9 -4.71 -37.02 -20.20
CA SER A 9 -5.18 -35.70 -19.78
C SER A 9 -4.14 -34.64 -20.12
N GLY A 10 -4.49 -33.71 -21.00
CA GLY A 10 -3.67 -32.54 -21.31
C GLY A 10 -3.54 -31.66 -20.07
N GLU A 11 -2.31 -31.52 -19.56
CA GLU A 11 -1.96 -30.48 -18.63
C GLU A 11 -2.15 -29.13 -19.33
N GLU A 12 -3.13 -28.36 -18.87
CA GLU A 12 -3.34 -26.97 -19.27
C GLU A 12 -2.15 -26.17 -18.73
N PHE A 13 -1.11 -26.00 -19.55
CA PHE A 13 0.06 -25.20 -19.21
C PHE A 13 -0.41 -23.77 -18.89
N ALA A 14 -0.40 -23.42 -17.59
CA ALA A 14 -0.62 -22.06 -17.14
C ALA A 14 0.36 -21.14 -17.90
N GLN A 15 -0.20 -20.17 -18.63
CA GLN A 15 0.60 -19.18 -19.35
C GLN A 15 1.57 -18.53 -18.36
N PRO A 16 2.88 -18.44 -18.68
CA PRO A 16 3.85 -17.84 -17.77
C PRO A 16 3.41 -16.43 -17.44
N GLN A 17 3.26 -16.13 -16.15
CA GLN A 17 2.89 -14.80 -15.70
C GLN A 17 4.00 -13.82 -16.10
N PRO A 18 3.68 -12.65 -16.67
CA PRO A 18 4.69 -11.70 -17.09
C PRO A 18 5.57 -11.23 -15.93
N ASP A 19 6.83 -10.91 -16.22
CA ASP A 19 7.79 -10.42 -15.21
C ASP A 19 7.34 -9.07 -14.62
N SER A 20 7.79 -8.72 -13.41
CA SER A 20 7.57 -7.37 -12.85
C SER A 20 8.75 -6.43 -13.16
N LEU A 21 8.44 -5.26 -13.73
CA LEU A 21 9.42 -4.18 -13.90
C LEU A 21 9.91 -3.65 -12.56
N PHE A 22 9.04 -3.57 -11.55
CA PHE A 22 9.44 -3.11 -10.22
C PHE A 22 10.44 -4.05 -9.57
N GLU A 23 10.31 -5.36 -9.77
CA GLU A 23 11.26 -6.35 -9.28
C GLU A 23 12.60 -6.26 -10.01
N ARG A 24 12.54 -6.22 -11.35
CA ARG A 24 13.72 -6.20 -12.22
C ARG A 24 14.54 -4.92 -12.06
N CYS A 25 13.85 -3.78 -12.00
CA CYS A 25 14.45 -2.46 -11.86
C CYS A 25 14.31 -1.92 -10.42
N ALA A 26 14.20 -2.79 -9.42
CA ALA A 26 13.97 -2.42 -8.02
C ALA A 26 15.01 -1.43 -7.47
N TRP A 27 16.26 -1.52 -7.92
CA TRP A 27 17.31 -0.57 -7.54
C TRP A 27 17.05 0.84 -8.10
N PHE A 28 16.57 0.94 -9.34
CA PHE A 28 16.25 2.20 -9.98
C PHE A 28 14.98 2.80 -9.38
N TYR A 29 13.97 1.98 -9.12
CA TYR A 29 12.77 2.45 -8.41
C TYR A 29 13.11 2.97 -7.01
N ALA A 30 13.97 2.27 -6.27
CA ALA A 30 14.46 2.74 -4.97
C ALA A 30 15.20 4.08 -5.08
N LEU A 31 16.01 4.28 -6.14
CA LEU A 31 16.67 5.55 -6.43
C LEU A 31 15.65 6.67 -6.73
N CYS A 32 14.65 6.41 -7.58
CA CYS A 32 13.58 7.37 -7.85
C CYS A 32 12.81 7.75 -6.58
N ARG A 33 12.55 6.77 -5.70
CA ARG A 33 11.91 7.03 -4.40
C ARG A 33 12.75 7.94 -3.52
N GLU A 34 14.06 7.76 -3.49
CA GLU A 34 14.94 8.55 -2.63
C GLU A 34 15.12 10.00 -3.11
N TYR A 35 15.19 10.22 -4.43
CA TYR A 35 15.63 11.51 -4.97
C TYR A 35 14.62 12.24 -5.86
N LEU A 36 13.67 11.52 -6.48
CA LEU A 36 12.75 12.12 -7.45
C LEU A 36 11.34 12.32 -6.87
N PHE A 37 10.89 11.40 -6.01
CA PHE A 37 9.56 11.47 -5.43
C PHE A 37 9.57 12.36 -4.18
N ARG A 38 8.62 13.29 -4.10
CA ARG A 38 8.42 14.14 -2.93
C ARG A 38 8.29 13.30 -1.67
N ASP A 39 9.10 13.63 -0.69
CA ASP A 39 9.02 13.09 0.65
C ASP A 39 7.85 13.76 1.38
N HIS A 40 6.92 12.95 1.90
CA HIS A 40 5.76 13.42 2.66
C HIS A 40 5.84 13.03 4.15
N THR A 41 7.03 12.71 4.67
CA THR A 41 7.15 12.19 6.04
C THR A 41 6.58 13.18 7.07
N ASP A 42 6.84 14.48 6.90
CA ASP A 42 6.38 15.51 7.84
C ASP A 42 4.86 15.68 7.74
N GLU A 43 4.28 15.67 6.53
CA GLU A 43 2.84 15.71 6.33
C GLU A 43 2.15 14.46 6.88
N ILE A 44 2.75 13.28 6.70
CA ILE A 44 2.28 12.02 7.27
C ILE A 44 2.28 12.12 8.80
N ALA A 45 3.40 12.52 9.41
CA ALA A 45 3.54 12.62 10.85
C ALA A 45 2.55 13.63 11.44
N GLY A 46 2.46 14.84 10.87
CA GLY A 46 1.52 15.87 11.33
C GLY A 46 0.05 15.49 11.19
N SER A 47 -0.30 14.73 10.14
CA SER A 47 -1.68 14.29 9.91
C SER A 47 -2.09 13.12 10.82
N LEU A 48 -1.18 12.16 11.00
CA LEU A 48 -1.45 10.96 11.80
C LEU A 48 -1.29 11.21 13.30
N PHE A 49 -0.40 12.11 13.71
CA PHE A 49 -0.06 12.42 15.10
C PHE A 49 -0.28 13.91 15.42
N PRO A 50 -1.54 14.39 15.48
CA PRO A 50 -1.84 15.81 15.67
C PRO A 50 -1.36 16.37 17.02
N SER A 51 -1.12 15.51 18.01
CA SER A 51 -0.54 15.88 19.31
C SER A 51 0.99 16.04 19.29
N ALA A 52 1.60 16.07 18.09
CA ALA A 52 3.04 16.16 17.81
C ALA A 52 3.89 14.95 18.26
N GLU A 53 3.48 14.23 19.30
CA GLU A 53 4.15 13.01 19.75
C GLU A 53 3.19 11.81 19.74
N PRO A 54 3.51 10.72 19.00
CA PRO A 54 2.74 9.49 19.04
C PRO A 54 2.91 8.78 20.39
N ALA A 55 1.82 8.18 20.88
CA ALA A 55 1.85 7.40 22.11
C ALA A 55 2.79 6.18 21.96
N PRO A 56 3.47 5.74 23.04
CA PRO A 56 4.29 4.53 22.98
C PRO A 56 3.50 3.30 22.52
N GLY A 57 4.08 2.54 21.59
CA GLY A 57 3.43 1.35 21.02
C GLY A 57 2.46 1.65 19.88
N THR A 58 2.33 2.91 19.45
CA THR A 58 1.57 3.28 18.24
C THR A 58 2.04 2.42 17.05
N HIS A 59 1.10 1.75 16.39
CA HIS A 59 1.36 0.86 15.27
C HIS A 59 0.92 1.49 13.95
N VAL A 60 1.88 1.72 13.05
CA VAL A 60 1.65 2.27 11.71
C VAL A 60 1.88 1.18 10.67
N VAL A 61 0.93 1.02 9.75
CA VAL A 61 1.06 0.13 8.60
C VAL A 61 1.24 0.94 7.32
N GLU A 62 2.24 0.62 6.51
CA GLU A 62 2.41 1.20 5.17
C GLU A 62 2.01 0.16 4.11
N LEU A 63 1.02 0.47 3.28
CA LEU A 63 0.59 -0.39 2.18
C LEU A 63 1.29 0.03 0.88
N GLY A 64 1.89 -0.93 0.18
CA GLY A 64 2.75 -0.65 -0.96
C GLY A 64 4.07 -0.01 -0.56
N CYS A 65 4.68 -0.50 0.53
CA CYS A 65 5.84 0.16 1.15
C CYS A 65 7.10 0.18 0.27
N GLY A 66 7.15 -0.66 -0.76
CA GLY A 66 8.29 -0.83 -1.66
C GLY A 66 9.60 -0.99 -0.89
N PRO A 67 10.61 -0.12 -1.11
CA PRO A 67 11.91 -0.21 -0.43
C PRO A 67 11.88 0.30 1.02
N GLY A 68 10.70 0.47 1.63
CA GLY A 68 10.53 0.85 3.04
C GLY A 68 10.95 2.29 3.33
N PHE A 69 10.59 3.24 2.46
CA PHE A 69 11.00 4.64 2.63
C PHE A 69 10.33 5.30 3.84
N TYR A 70 8.99 5.32 3.87
CA TYR A 70 8.27 5.97 4.97
C TYR A 70 8.34 5.15 6.25
N SER A 71 8.12 3.83 6.18
CA SER A 71 8.22 2.94 7.34
C SER A 71 9.56 3.09 8.08
N CYS A 72 10.69 3.15 7.37
CA CYS A 72 11.99 3.36 8.01
C CYS A 72 12.20 4.79 8.51
N ARG A 73 11.68 5.82 7.83
CA ARG A 73 11.81 7.21 8.31
C ARG A 73 10.98 7.43 9.57
N LEU A 74 9.71 7.04 9.57
CA LEU A 74 8.84 7.10 10.74
C LEU A 74 9.42 6.32 11.93
N ALA A 75 9.93 5.11 11.70
CA ALA A 75 10.59 4.32 12.75
C ALA A 75 11.89 4.96 13.28
N THR A 76 12.60 5.74 12.45
CA THR A 76 13.81 6.48 12.88
C THR A 76 13.43 7.72 13.70
N GLU A 77 12.42 8.45 13.24
CA GLU A 77 11.97 9.71 13.84
C GLU A 77 11.21 9.48 15.15
N PHE A 78 10.42 8.41 15.23
CA PHE A 78 9.62 8.04 16.39
C PHE A 78 10.00 6.62 16.87
N PRO A 79 11.04 6.47 17.71
CA PRO A 79 11.49 5.16 18.20
C PRO A 79 10.41 4.37 18.97
N GLN A 80 9.40 5.07 19.50
CA GLN A 80 8.27 4.47 20.21
C GLN A 80 7.16 3.93 19.29
N VAL A 81 7.21 4.26 17.99
CA VAL A 81 6.28 3.79 16.97
C VAL A 81 6.78 2.47 16.39
N GLN A 82 5.88 1.51 16.22
CA GLN A 82 6.13 0.29 15.45
C GLN A 82 5.63 0.50 14.02
N THR A 83 6.47 0.21 13.02
CA THR A 83 6.06 0.26 11.61
C THR A 83 6.01 -1.13 11.00
N THR A 84 5.01 -1.37 10.15
CA THR A 84 4.90 -2.59 9.34
C THR A 84 4.65 -2.22 7.89
N GLY A 85 5.60 -2.50 7.02
CA GLY A 85 5.44 -2.34 5.58
C GLY A 85 4.89 -3.61 4.94
N ILE A 86 3.85 -3.46 4.12
CA ILE A 86 3.24 -4.53 3.32
C ILE A 86 3.45 -4.22 1.84
N ASP A 87 3.97 -5.17 1.07
CA ASP A 87 4.13 -5.05 -0.38
C ASP A 87 4.03 -6.43 -1.05
N LEU A 88 3.67 -6.48 -2.33
CA LEU A 88 3.67 -7.73 -3.11
C LEU A 88 5.09 -8.11 -3.58
N SER A 89 5.99 -7.13 -3.71
CA SER A 89 7.32 -7.32 -4.29
C SER A 89 8.35 -7.76 -3.25
N GLU A 90 8.67 -9.05 -3.23
CA GLU A 90 9.75 -9.60 -2.41
C GLU A 90 11.10 -8.88 -2.61
N PRO A 91 11.55 -8.56 -3.84
CA PRO A 91 12.79 -7.82 -4.07
C PRO A 91 12.81 -6.40 -3.49
N LEU A 92 11.67 -5.73 -3.42
CA LEU A 92 11.56 -4.42 -2.77
C LEU A 92 11.55 -4.56 -1.24
N LEU A 93 10.84 -5.55 -0.70
CA LEU A 93 10.85 -5.86 0.72
C LEU A 93 12.23 -6.27 1.22
N LEU A 94 13.02 -7.00 0.42
CA LEU A 94 14.42 -7.29 0.76
C LEU A 94 15.23 -6.00 0.92
N ARG A 95 15.03 -5.02 0.04
CA ARG A 95 15.68 -3.70 0.17
C ARG A 95 15.20 -2.95 1.40
N ALA A 96 13.90 -3.03 1.72
CA ALA A 96 13.33 -2.44 2.92
C ALA A 96 13.96 -3.03 4.21
N LYS A 97 14.09 -4.37 4.27
CA LYS A 97 14.76 -5.07 5.38
C LYS A 97 16.22 -4.68 5.50
N LEU A 98 16.97 -4.61 4.39
CA LEU A 98 18.36 -4.16 4.38
C LEU A 98 18.50 -2.70 4.85
N ARG A 99 17.57 -1.83 4.46
CA ARG A 99 17.52 -0.42 4.90
C ARG A 99 17.31 -0.33 6.42
N ALA A 100 16.34 -1.07 6.97
CA ALA A 100 16.11 -1.12 8.41
C ALA A 100 17.33 -1.66 9.17
N ALA A 101 17.92 -2.77 8.70
CA ALA A 101 19.13 -3.34 9.30
C ALA A 101 20.31 -2.36 9.30
N LYS A 102 20.56 -1.66 8.18
CA LYS A 102 21.62 -0.64 8.09
C LYS A 102 21.43 0.51 9.08
N ARG A 103 20.17 0.87 9.36
CA ARG A 103 19.79 1.91 10.34
C ARG A 103 19.61 1.37 11.76
N ARG A 104 19.79 0.05 11.97
CA ARG A 104 19.57 -0.64 13.25
C ARG A 104 18.16 -0.43 13.82
N LEU A 105 17.16 -0.36 12.94
CA LEU A 105 15.76 -0.20 13.33
C LEU A 105 15.22 -1.55 13.81
N VAL A 106 14.83 -1.60 15.08
CA VAL A 106 14.19 -2.78 15.69
C VAL A 106 12.66 -2.68 15.72
N ASN A 107 12.14 -1.50 15.37
CA ASN A 107 10.73 -1.13 15.36
C ASN A 107 10.15 -1.01 13.95
N ALA A 108 10.77 -1.64 12.94
CA ALA A 108 10.31 -1.67 11.57
C ALA A 108 10.33 -3.11 11.02
N ASP A 109 9.17 -3.62 10.62
CA ASP A 109 8.98 -4.95 10.04
C ASP A 109 8.42 -4.86 8.60
N PHE A 110 8.71 -5.87 7.77
CA PHE A 110 8.34 -5.88 6.36
C PHE A 110 7.86 -7.26 5.92
N ARG A 111 6.63 -7.32 5.40
CA ARG A 111 5.94 -8.57 5.06
C ARG A 111 5.41 -8.56 3.64
N VAL A 112 5.44 -9.72 3.00
CA VAL A 112 4.75 -9.94 1.74
C VAL A 112 3.24 -9.96 2.02
N GLY A 113 2.46 -9.23 1.25
CA GLY A 113 1.00 -9.25 1.37
C GLY A 113 0.29 -8.43 0.30
N ASP A 114 -0.95 -8.79 0.02
CA ASP A 114 -1.83 -8.05 -0.88
C ASP A 114 -2.60 -6.99 -0.10
N ALA A 115 -2.48 -5.73 -0.50
CA ALA A 115 -3.24 -4.63 0.09
C ALA A 115 -4.76 -4.76 -0.14
N CYS A 116 -5.19 -5.50 -1.17
CA CYS A 116 -6.60 -5.80 -1.42
C CYS A 116 -7.17 -6.86 -0.46
N ALA A 117 -6.32 -7.63 0.21
CA ALA A 117 -6.70 -8.74 1.07
C ALA A 117 -5.62 -8.95 2.15
N LEU A 118 -5.61 -8.08 3.17
CA LEU A 118 -4.62 -8.15 4.24
C LEU A 118 -4.83 -9.40 5.10
N PRO A 119 -3.75 -10.04 5.56
CA PRO A 119 -3.87 -11.20 6.43
C PRO A 119 -4.59 -10.85 7.73
N ALA A 120 -5.34 -11.80 8.28
CA ALA A 120 -6.15 -11.60 9.49
C ALA A 120 -5.33 -11.15 10.72
N SER A 121 -4.01 -11.38 10.71
CA SER A 121 -3.08 -10.90 11.73
C SER A 121 -2.86 -9.39 11.72
N ILE A 122 -3.29 -8.68 10.66
CA ILE A 122 -3.25 -7.22 10.57
C ILE A 122 -4.63 -6.69 10.97
N GLY A 123 -4.66 -5.93 12.05
CA GLY A 123 -5.88 -5.38 12.65
C GLY A 123 -5.55 -4.56 13.88
N ASN A 124 -6.51 -3.72 14.29
CA ASN A 124 -6.37 -2.79 15.42
C ASN A 124 -5.14 -1.87 15.34
N VAL A 125 -4.78 -1.42 14.14
CA VAL A 125 -3.64 -0.53 13.93
C VAL A 125 -4.05 0.93 14.13
N ASP A 126 -3.13 1.75 14.65
CA ASP A 126 -3.38 3.17 14.94
C ASP A 126 -3.47 4.01 13.67
N ALA A 127 -2.57 3.72 12.72
CA ALA A 127 -2.52 4.48 11.50
C ALA A 127 -2.10 3.67 10.28
N ILE A 128 -2.54 4.14 9.11
CA ILE A 128 -2.17 3.57 7.83
C ILE A 128 -1.63 4.65 6.89
N VAL A 129 -0.56 4.31 6.16
CA VAL A 129 0.01 5.14 5.10
C VAL A 129 -0.16 4.42 3.77
N VAL A 130 -0.68 5.14 2.78
CA VAL A 130 -0.70 4.71 1.39
C VAL A 130 -0.07 5.81 0.55
N SER A 131 0.93 5.48 -0.25
CA SER A 131 1.54 6.45 -1.14
C SER A 131 1.86 5.85 -2.48
N ARG A 132 1.29 6.43 -3.55
CA ARG A 132 1.53 6.04 -4.93
C ARG A 132 1.22 4.55 -5.20
N LEU A 133 0.17 4.04 -4.56
CA LEU A 133 -0.28 2.64 -4.70
C LEU A 133 -1.47 2.53 -5.65
N PHE A 134 -2.41 3.48 -5.61
CA PHE A 134 -3.63 3.41 -6.41
C PHE A 134 -3.37 3.60 -7.90
N LEU A 135 -2.21 4.11 -8.30
CA LEU A 135 -1.80 4.16 -9.70
C LEU A 135 -1.47 2.79 -10.33
N ILE A 136 -1.24 1.76 -9.50
CA ILE A 136 -0.92 0.40 -9.96
C ILE A 136 -1.93 -0.67 -9.52
N VAL A 137 -2.61 -0.47 -8.38
CA VAL A 137 -3.59 -1.46 -7.89
C VAL A 137 -4.92 -1.30 -8.61
N PRO A 138 -5.48 -2.38 -9.21
CA PRO A 138 -6.81 -2.33 -9.81
C PRO A 138 -7.93 -2.31 -8.76
N GLY A 139 -7.81 -3.09 -7.68
CA GLY A 139 -8.82 -3.25 -6.61
C GLY A 139 -8.81 -2.15 -5.55
N ARG A 140 -8.91 -0.88 -5.95
CA ARG A 140 -8.74 0.27 -5.03
C ARG A 140 -9.78 0.33 -3.92
N GLU A 141 -11.04 0.00 -4.23
CA GLU A 141 -12.10 -0.08 -3.21
C GLU A 141 -11.85 -1.21 -2.20
N ALA A 142 -11.28 -2.33 -2.65
CA ALA A 142 -10.89 -3.42 -1.76
C ALA A 142 -9.76 -2.97 -0.81
N VAL A 143 -8.78 -2.21 -1.31
CA VAL A 143 -7.74 -1.62 -0.45
C VAL A 143 -8.36 -0.70 0.60
N LEU A 144 -9.28 0.21 0.22
CA LEU A 144 -9.94 1.07 1.20
C LEU A 144 -10.79 0.29 2.21
N SER A 145 -11.45 -0.78 1.76
CA SER A 145 -12.22 -1.67 2.64
C SER A 145 -11.31 -2.33 3.67
N GLU A 146 -10.13 -2.80 3.26
CA GLU A 146 -9.12 -3.38 4.15
C GLU A 146 -8.53 -2.35 5.11
N ILE A 147 -8.23 -1.13 4.63
CA ILE A 147 -7.78 -0.02 5.47
C ILE A 147 -8.81 0.26 6.57
N HIS A 148 -10.08 0.43 6.19
CA HIS A 148 -11.15 0.68 7.14
C HIS A 148 -11.33 -0.51 8.10
N ARG A 149 -11.23 -1.76 7.62
CA ARG A 149 -11.34 -2.97 8.45
C ARG A 149 -10.26 -3.03 9.52
N VAL A 150 -9.00 -2.80 9.15
CA VAL A 150 -7.85 -3.03 10.06
C VAL A 150 -7.52 -1.85 10.96
N LEU A 151 -7.95 -0.64 10.62
CA LEU A 151 -7.85 0.52 11.52
C LEU A 151 -8.67 0.28 12.80
N ARG A 152 -8.07 0.59 13.95
CA ARG A 152 -8.82 0.66 15.21
C ARG A 152 -9.84 1.82 15.18
N PRO A 153 -10.87 1.79 16.03
CA PRO A 153 -11.74 2.96 16.21
C PRO A 153 -10.92 4.20 16.59
N GLY A 154 -11.19 5.32 15.93
CA GLY A 154 -10.40 6.56 16.07
C GLY A 154 -9.06 6.58 15.32
N GLY A 155 -8.64 5.47 14.71
CA GLY A 155 -7.44 5.39 13.90
C GLY A 155 -7.54 6.20 12.61
N ARG A 156 -6.39 6.54 12.01
CA ARG A 156 -6.30 7.44 10.85
C ARG A 156 -5.58 6.81 9.66
N CYS A 157 -5.98 7.14 8.45
CA CYS A 157 -5.16 6.85 7.27
C CYS A 157 -4.75 8.13 6.54
N PHE A 158 -3.54 8.11 6.01
CA PHE A 158 -3.00 9.12 5.11
C PHE A 158 -2.78 8.48 3.73
N ILE A 159 -3.39 9.07 2.70
CA ILE A 159 -3.29 8.62 1.32
C ILE A 159 -2.71 9.75 0.48
N ALA A 160 -1.64 9.49 -0.26
CA ALA A 160 -1.03 10.46 -1.19
C ALA A 160 -0.85 9.86 -2.59
N GLU A 161 -1.55 10.44 -3.56
CA GLU A 161 -1.50 10.02 -4.96
C GLU A 161 -1.08 11.18 -5.87
N PRO A 162 -0.32 10.92 -6.94
CA PRO A 162 0.10 11.98 -7.85
C PRO A 162 -1.09 12.48 -8.67
N THR A 163 -1.07 13.74 -9.08
CA THR A 163 -2.12 14.35 -9.93
C THR A 163 -1.68 14.55 -11.39
N SER A 164 -0.40 14.35 -11.70
CA SER A 164 0.16 14.58 -13.04
C SER A 164 0.64 13.30 -13.73
N GLY A 165 -0.09 12.89 -14.77
CA GLY A 165 0.27 11.76 -15.64
C GLY A 165 1.60 11.92 -16.36
N PHE A 166 2.02 13.13 -16.71
CA PHE A 166 3.29 13.33 -17.41
C PHE A 166 4.50 12.94 -16.55
N ARG A 167 4.49 13.33 -15.27
CA ARG A 167 5.62 13.08 -14.37
C ARG A 167 5.67 11.64 -13.85
N THR A 168 4.52 11.03 -13.59
CA THR A 168 4.44 9.61 -13.19
C THR A 168 4.94 8.67 -14.30
N ARG A 169 4.86 9.11 -15.57
CA ARG A 169 5.39 8.37 -16.71
C ARG A 169 6.91 8.35 -16.78
N ILE A 170 7.62 9.33 -16.23
CA ILE A 170 9.08 9.43 -16.40
C ILE A 170 9.81 8.21 -15.79
N PRO A 171 9.64 7.87 -14.48
CA PRO A 171 10.27 6.69 -13.91
C PRO A 171 9.87 5.39 -14.61
N LEU A 172 8.57 5.24 -14.92
CA LEU A 172 8.03 4.04 -15.55
C LEU A 172 8.59 3.85 -16.97
N SER A 173 8.70 4.93 -17.73
CA SER A 173 9.30 4.93 -19.08
C SER A 173 10.79 4.60 -19.02
N CYS A 174 11.52 5.16 -18.05
CA CYS A 174 12.93 4.81 -17.82
C CYS A 174 13.09 3.33 -17.47
N MET A 175 12.27 2.80 -16.56
CA MET A 175 12.29 1.37 -16.21
C MET A 175 12.00 0.48 -17.42
N TRP A 176 11.01 0.83 -18.24
CA TRP A 176 10.73 0.14 -19.50
C TRP A 176 11.91 0.18 -20.48
N LEU A 177 12.58 1.32 -20.63
CA LEU A 177 13.74 1.48 -21.51
C LEU A 177 14.93 0.64 -21.02
N LEU A 178 15.30 0.77 -19.75
CA LEU A 178 16.34 -0.06 -19.12
C LEU A 178 16.02 -1.55 -19.29
N SER A 179 14.74 -1.89 -19.16
CA SER A 179 14.31 -3.26 -19.27
C SER A 179 14.49 -3.82 -20.69
N LYS A 180 14.09 -3.05 -21.72
CA LYS A 180 14.31 -3.43 -23.13
C LYS A 180 15.78 -3.59 -23.50
N LEU A 181 16.67 -2.76 -22.94
CA LEU A 181 18.11 -2.82 -23.20
C LEU A 181 18.79 -4.05 -22.57
N THR A 182 18.16 -4.67 -21.59
CA THR A 182 18.75 -5.75 -20.79
C THR A 182 17.99 -7.07 -20.93
N SER A 183 16.95 -7.14 -21.77
CA SER A 183 16.10 -8.34 -21.94
C SER A 183 16.28 -9.00 -23.29
N SER A 184 15.96 -10.30 -23.34
CA SER A 184 15.73 -11.02 -24.60
C SER A 184 14.58 -10.37 -25.38
N PRO A 185 14.63 -10.36 -26.73
CA PRO A 185 13.51 -9.94 -27.56
C PRO A 185 12.26 -10.76 -27.21
N GLY A 186 11.17 -10.10 -26.79
CA GLY A 186 9.89 -10.75 -26.45
C GLY A 186 9.51 -10.78 -24.96
N ALA A 187 10.34 -10.24 -24.05
CA ALA A 187 9.96 -10.11 -22.64
C ALA A 187 8.70 -9.23 -22.45
N SER A 188 7.71 -9.75 -21.73
CA SER A 188 6.47 -9.07 -21.36
C SER A 188 6.48 -8.72 -19.87
N TYR A 189 5.86 -7.60 -19.52
CA TYR A 189 5.87 -7.07 -18.15
C TYR A 189 4.45 -6.79 -17.64
N ARG A 190 4.21 -7.01 -16.35
CA ARG A 190 2.90 -6.79 -15.70
C ARG A 190 2.49 -5.33 -15.67
N GLU A 191 3.43 -4.43 -15.44
CA GLU A 191 3.15 -3.01 -15.26
C GLU A 191 2.84 -2.31 -16.60
N PRO A 192 1.82 -1.43 -16.63
CA PRO A 192 1.45 -0.76 -17.87
C PRO A 192 2.57 0.17 -18.36
N LEU A 193 2.55 0.52 -19.65
CA LEU A 193 3.43 1.56 -20.20
C LEU A 193 3.15 2.95 -19.62
N GLN A 194 1.93 3.16 -19.13
CA GLN A 194 1.49 4.39 -18.48
C GLN A 194 0.64 4.06 -17.26
N ALA A 195 1.04 4.59 -16.11
CA ALA A 195 0.24 4.49 -14.91
C ALA A 195 -1.07 5.28 -15.05
N TYR A 196 -2.16 4.74 -14.53
CA TYR A 196 -3.42 5.45 -14.44
C TYR A 196 -3.33 6.51 -13.32
N VAL A 197 -3.41 7.78 -13.70
CA VAL A 197 -3.47 8.88 -12.74
C VAL A 197 -4.93 9.26 -12.55
N MET A 198 -5.42 9.01 -11.34
CA MET A 198 -6.82 9.19 -10.99
C MET A 198 -7.22 10.68 -10.99
N PRO A 199 -8.27 11.06 -11.71
CA PRO A 199 -8.85 12.41 -11.62
C PRO A 199 -9.38 12.72 -10.23
N ARG A 200 -9.34 13.99 -9.82
CA ARG A 200 -9.79 14.42 -8.47
C ARG A 200 -11.22 14.01 -8.11
N PRO A 201 -12.22 14.08 -9.01
CA PRO A 201 -13.57 13.63 -8.67
C PRO A 201 -13.63 12.13 -8.35
N GLU A 202 -12.91 11.31 -9.13
CA GLU A 202 -12.81 9.87 -8.91
C GLU A 202 -12.07 9.57 -7.60
N PHE A 203 -11.00 10.29 -7.30
CA PHE A 203 -10.29 10.19 -6.02
C PHE A 203 -11.22 10.49 -4.84
N SER A 204 -11.93 11.61 -4.89
CA SER A 204 -12.91 11.96 -3.85
C SER A 204 -13.98 10.89 -3.70
N SER A 205 -14.59 10.42 -4.80
CA SER A 205 -15.61 9.37 -4.75
C SER A 205 -15.08 8.06 -4.18
N LEU A 206 -13.86 7.66 -4.56
CA LEU A 206 -13.20 6.48 -4.03
C LEU A 206 -13.01 6.61 -2.51
N ILE A 207 -12.45 7.72 -2.03
CA ILE A 207 -12.24 7.93 -0.59
C ILE A 207 -13.54 7.82 0.19
N HIS A 208 -14.64 8.39 -0.32
CA HIS A 208 -15.96 8.32 0.32
C HIS A 208 -16.68 6.98 0.18
N SER A 209 -16.05 5.96 -0.43
CA SER A 209 -16.63 4.59 -0.49
C SER A 209 -16.69 3.89 0.87
N GLN A 210 -15.98 4.41 1.88
CA GLN A 210 -15.96 3.87 3.24
C GLN A 210 -16.60 4.85 4.23
N PRO A 211 -17.18 4.36 5.35
CA PRO A 211 -17.90 5.18 6.32
C PRO A 211 -16.95 5.87 7.30
N TRP A 212 -16.18 6.84 6.81
CA TRP A 212 -15.30 7.65 7.64
C TRP A 212 -16.09 8.60 8.55
N GLU A 213 -15.56 8.84 9.75
CA GLU A 213 -16.06 9.91 10.64
C GLU A 213 -15.72 11.28 10.06
N SER A 214 -14.50 11.40 9.54
CA SER A 214 -14.03 12.62 8.90
C SER A 214 -13.10 12.29 7.75
N VAL A 215 -13.14 13.16 6.73
CA VAL A 215 -12.28 13.12 5.56
C VAL A 215 -11.80 14.55 5.31
N ASP A 216 -10.47 14.74 5.29
CA ASP A 216 -9.84 15.96 4.80
C ASP A 216 -9.17 15.68 3.46
N LEU A 217 -9.65 16.35 2.41
CA LEU A 217 -9.10 16.23 1.06
C LEU A 217 -8.31 17.48 0.72
N GLN A 218 -7.02 17.29 0.41
CA GLN A 218 -6.14 18.37 0.02
C GLN A 218 -5.59 18.11 -1.38
N TYR A 219 -5.34 19.18 -2.12
CA TYR A 219 -4.84 19.09 -3.49
C TYR A 219 -3.78 20.16 -3.71
N ASP A 220 -2.66 19.75 -4.29
CA ASP A 220 -1.69 20.68 -4.83
C ASP A 220 -1.42 20.40 -6.32
N GLY A 221 -0.44 21.09 -6.90
CA GLY A 221 -0.08 20.94 -8.32
C GLY A 221 0.58 19.60 -8.67
N TRP A 222 0.86 18.74 -7.69
CA TRP A 222 1.66 17.53 -7.82
C TRP A 222 0.96 16.30 -7.25
N TYR A 223 0.22 16.46 -6.16
CA TYR A 223 -0.41 15.40 -5.41
C TYR A 223 -1.83 15.78 -4.98
N GLN A 224 -2.60 14.73 -4.71
CA GLN A 224 -3.87 14.77 -4.02
C GLN A 224 -3.75 13.89 -2.79
N TYR A 225 -4.31 14.37 -1.69
CA TYR A 225 -4.16 13.78 -0.37
C TYR A 225 -5.53 13.53 0.22
N ALA A 226 -5.63 12.46 0.99
CA ALA A 226 -6.77 12.22 1.87
C ALA A 226 -6.26 11.84 3.27
N VAL A 227 -6.76 12.54 4.28
CA VAL A 227 -6.63 12.14 5.68
C VAL A 227 -8.01 11.72 6.15
N CYS A 228 -8.17 10.44 6.47
CA CYS A 228 -9.45 9.90 6.91
C CYS A 228 -9.33 9.38 8.34
N GLN A 229 -10.38 9.59 9.14
CA GLN A 229 -10.46 9.06 10.50
C GLN A 229 -11.63 8.08 10.59
N LYS A 230 -11.38 6.90 11.17
CA LYS A 230 -12.42 5.93 11.49
C LYS A 230 -13.18 6.37 12.74
N SER A 231 -14.50 6.14 12.78
CA SER A 231 -15.32 6.55 13.92
C SER A 231 -14.80 5.93 15.24
N PRO A 232 -14.67 6.72 16.32
CA PRO A 232 -14.30 6.21 17.65
C PRO A 232 -15.28 5.18 18.20
N ASN A 233 -16.53 5.20 17.73
CA ASN A 233 -17.60 4.30 18.17
C ASN A 233 -17.79 3.09 17.24
N ALA A 234 -16.94 2.92 16.23
CA ALA A 234 -17.03 1.81 15.28
C ALA A 234 -16.84 0.47 16.01
N GLY A 235 -17.94 -0.26 16.25
CA GLY A 235 -17.95 -1.55 16.95
C GLY A 235 -18.72 -1.58 18.28
N SER A 236 -19.16 -0.44 18.83
CA SER A 236 -20.04 -0.44 20.03
C SER A 236 -21.51 -0.75 19.68
N GLU A 237 -21.95 -0.40 18.47
CA GLU A 237 -23.34 -0.61 18.02
C GLU A 237 -23.75 -2.08 17.87
N THR A 238 -22.78 -2.99 17.64
CA THR A 238 -23.05 -4.43 17.56
C THR A 238 -23.18 -5.07 18.96
N ALA A 239 -22.62 -4.45 20.00
CA ALA A 239 -22.74 -4.93 21.37
C ALA A 239 -24.09 -4.54 22.02
N ASP A 240 -24.65 -3.39 21.67
CA ASP A 240 -25.94 -2.93 22.22
C ASP A 240 -27.15 -3.63 21.58
N ARG A 241 -27.07 -4.07 20.31
CA ARG A 241 -28.18 -4.82 19.67
C ARG A 241 -28.38 -6.25 20.19
N VAL A 242 -27.45 -6.78 20.98
CA VAL A 242 -27.56 -8.14 21.55
C VAL A 242 -28.13 -8.12 22.98
N ARG A 243 -28.32 -6.95 23.60
CA ARG A 243 -28.83 -6.85 24.99
C ARG A 243 -30.33 -6.58 25.12
N GLU A 244 -31.03 -6.25 24.04
CA GLU A 244 -32.48 -6.20 24.04
C GLU A 244 -33.01 -7.48 23.40
N HIS A 245 -33.65 -8.32 24.22
CA HIS A 245 -34.55 -9.46 23.94
C HIS A 245 -34.28 -10.62 24.91
N SER A 246 -34.47 -10.36 26.20
CA SER A 246 -34.84 -11.40 27.17
C SER A 246 -35.47 -10.75 28.41
N VAL A 247 -36.67 -10.18 28.26
CA VAL A 247 -37.60 -9.99 29.38
C VAL A 247 -39.03 -10.13 28.85
N ALA A 248 -39.67 -11.25 29.21
CA ALA A 248 -41.09 -11.49 29.52
C ALA A 248 -41.48 -12.92 29.13
#